data_AF-A0A8S9KFU9-F1
#
_entry.id   AF-A0A8S9KFU9-F1
#
_cell.length_a   1.000
_cell.length_b   1.000
_cell.length_c   1.000
_cell.angle_alpha   90.00
_cell.angle_beta   90.00
_cell.angle_gamma   90.00
#
_symmetry.space_group_name_H-M   'P 1'
#
loop_
_entity.id
_entity.type
_entity.pdbx_description
1 polymer ?
#
loop_
_entity_poly.entity_id
_entity_poly.type
_entity_poly.pdbx_seq_one_letter_code
_entity_poly.pdbx_strand_id
1 'polypeptide(L)'
;MKVTVVSRSGRDILRGPLDLSDSATVADLQEAFHNRAKKFYPSRQRLTLPVAPGSKNKPVVLNTKKPLKEYFDENTRFIPNPLLLRVSCPTLNLPCLLLLPCLQLPWLWTRPCDPSGPDLRYVQPRNFTSSQCVQELCLLLDLGAYIAYYVNHPSYTPVSDLQMKIGFGFGLVCQDANFYRHILLKNLRDPNGSGGYQIPRGFLFNIVTCANYTTEIYQ
;
A
#
# COMPACT_ATOMS: atom_id res chain seq x y z
N MET A 1 -12.71 -32.57 -14.47
CA MET A 1 -12.66 -32.48 -12.99
C MET A 1 -13.47 -31.31 -12.44
N LYS A 2 -14.11 -31.47 -11.27
CA LYS A 2 -14.86 -30.39 -10.57
C LYS A 2 -14.04 -29.84 -9.40
N VAL A 3 -13.80 -28.52 -9.39
CA VAL A 3 -12.98 -27.85 -8.37
C VAL A 3 -13.79 -26.79 -7.63
N THR A 4 -13.74 -26.82 -6.30
CA THR A 4 -14.34 -25.83 -5.40
C THR A 4 -13.24 -24.95 -4.81
N VAL A 5 -13.39 -23.63 -4.97
CA VAL A 5 -12.46 -22.62 -4.46
C VAL A 5 -13.09 -21.93 -3.26
N VAL A 6 -12.44 -22.07 -2.10
CA VAL A 6 -12.90 -21.50 -0.84
C VAL A 6 -11.93 -20.41 -0.36
N SER A 7 -12.45 -19.48 0.41
CA SER A 7 -11.61 -18.54 1.15
C SER A 7 -10.93 -19.24 2.34
N ARG A 8 -9.92 -18.60 2.93
CA ARG A 8 -9.25 -19.10 4.14
C ARG A 8 -10.19 -19.36 5.33
N SER A 9 -11.31 -18.66 5.40
CA SER A 9 -12.33 -18.84 6.43
C SER A 9 -13.36 -19.92 6.08
N GLY A 10 -13.17 -20.65 4.97
CA GLY A 10 -14.10 -21.69 4.50
C GLY A 10 -15.33 -21.15 3.79
N ARG A 11 -15.42 -19.84 3.54
CA ARG A 11 -16.53 -19.24 2.78
C ARG A 11 -16.32 -19.44 1.28
N ASP A 12 -17.36 -19.90 0.58
CA ASP A 12 -17.38 -20.03 -0.88
C ASP A 12 -17.30 -18.66 -1.55
N ILE A 13 -16.36 -18.49 -2.48
CA ILE A 13 -16.17 -17.23 -3.22
C ILE A 13 -17.01 -17.21 -4.51
N LEU A 14 -17.29 -18.40 -5.07
CA LEU A 14 -18.08 -18.56 -6.29
C LEU A 14 -19.44 -19.19 -5.97
N ARG A 15 -20.47 -18.83 -6.75
CA ARG A 15 -21.76 -19.50 -6.75
C ARG A 15 -21.65 -20.82 -7.52
N GLY A 16 -20.94 -21.80 -6.95
CA GLY A 16 -20.84 -23.17 -7.49
C GLY A 16 -19.44 -23.62 -7.96
N PRO A 17 -19.27 -24.92 -8.22
CA PRO A 17 -18.00 -25.53 -8.62
C PRO A 17 -17.58 -25.12 -10.03
N LEU A 18 -16.27 -25.16 -10.29
CA LEU A 18 -15.65 -24.91 -11.59
C LEU A 18 -15.45 -26.25 -12.30
N ASP A 19 -15.96 -26.38 -13.53
CA ASP A 19 -15.74 -27.54 -14.38
C ASP A 19 -14.49 -27.30 -15.24
N LEU A 20 -13.49 -28.17 -15.10
CA LEU A 20 -12.22 -28.14 -15.83
C LEU A 20 -11.99 -29.45 -16.56
N SER A 21 -11.18 -29.43 -17.63
CA SER A 21 -10.74 -30.65 -18.31
C SER A 21 -9.74 -31.43 -17.44
N ASP A 22 -9.64 -32.75 -17.63
CA ASP A 22 -8.80 -33.59 -16.79
C ASP A 22 -7.29 -33.44 -17.08
N SER A 23 -6.91 -32.72 -18.13
CA SER A 23 -5.52 -32.37 -18.46
C SER A 23 -5.15 -30.93 -18.09
N ALA A 24 -6.07 -30.19 -17.45
CA ALA A 24 -5.89 -28.78 -17.15
C ALA A 24 -4.69 -28.50 -16.23
N THR A 25 -4.04 -27.37 -16.48
CA THR A 25 -2.95 -26.83 -15.66
C THR A 25 -3.46 -25.83 -14.63
N VAL A 26 -2.63 -25.50 -13.64
CA VAL A 26 -3.00 -24.52 -12.59
C VAL A 26 -3.24 -23.14 -13.20
N ALA A 27 -2.59 -22.79 -14.31
CA ALA A 27 -2.87 -21.57 -15.06
C ALA A 27 -4.30 -21.54 -15.61
N ASP A 28 -4.77 -22.64 -16.19
CA ASP A 28 -6.13 -22.74 -16.75
C ASP A 28 -7.20 -22.59 -15.65
N LEU A 29 -6.93 -23.13 -14.45
CA LEU A 29 -7.78 -22.92 -13.27
C LEU A 29 -7.84 -21.43 -12.87
N GLN A 30 -6.69 -20.74 -12.86
CA GLN A 30 -6.64 -19.32 -12.51
C GLN A 30 -7.38 -18.44 -13.51
N GLU A 31 -7.28 -18.76 -14.80
CA GLU A 31 -8.01 -18.09 -15.87
C GLU A 31 -9.51 -18.34 -15.81
N ALA A 32 -9.92 -19.60 -15.64
CA ALA A 32 -11.33 -19.97 -15.48
C ALA A 32 -11.95 -19.31 -14.23
N PHE A 33 -11.18 -19.17 -13.15
CA PHE A 33 -11.59 -18.43 -11.95
C PHE A 33 -11.75 -16.93 -12.24
N HIS A 34 -10.78 -16.31 -12.92
CA HIS A 34 -10.86 -14.90 -13.32
C HIS A 34 -12.05 -14.62 -14.25
N ASN A 35 -12.40 -15.57 -15.12
CA ASN A 35 -13.56 -15.45 -16.01
C ASN A 35 -14.88 -15.36 -15.23
N ARG A 36 -15.03 -16.09 -14.12
CA ARG A 36 -16.20 -15.99 -13.24
C ARG A 36 -16.11 -14.82 -12.26
N ALA A 37 -14.91 -14.48 -11.80
CA ALA A 37 -14.68 -13.42 -10.83
C ALA A 37 -13.57 -12.47 -11.31
N LYS A 38 -13.95 -11.48 -12.12
CA LYS A 38 -13.06 -10.50 -12.77
C LYS A 38 -12.19 -9.70 -11.79
N LYS A 39 -12.57 -9.64 -10.52
CA LYS A 39 -11.77 -9.03 -9.44
C LYS A 39 -10.41 -9.71 -9.25
N PHE A 40 -10.29 -11.01 -9.56
CA PHE A 40 -9.10 -11.79 -9.25
C PHE A 40 -8.26 -12.08 -10.50
N TYR A 41 -7.29 -11.23 -10.79
CA TYR A 41 -6.36 -11.41 -11.92
C TYR A 41 -5.46 -12.66 -11.76
N PRO A 42 -5.26 -13.48 -12.81
CA PRO A 42 -4.48 -14.72 -12.73
C PRO A 42 -3.08 -14.54 -12.12
N SER A 43 -2.35 -13.50 -12.52
CA SER A 43 -1.00 -13.20 -12.02
C SER A 43 -0.94 -12.85 -10.52
N ARG A 44 -2.07 -12.47 -9.92
CA ARG A 44 -2.18 -12.09 -8.50
C ARG A 44 -2.85 -13.17 -7.66
N GLN A 45 -3.23 -14.30 -8.26
CA GLN A 45 -3.83 -15.42 -7.55
C GLN A 45 -2.73 -16.32 -6.99
N ARG A 46 -2.76 -16.56 -5.68
CA ARG A 46 -1.96 -17.60 -5.03
C ARG A 46 -2.91 -18.66 -4.50
N LEU A 47 -2.92 -19.83 -5.12
CA LEU A 47 -3.78 -20.95 -4.71
C LEU A 47 -2.98 -21.90 -3.81
N THR A 48 -3.62 -22.41 -2.75
CA THR A 48 -3.00 -23.40 -1.86
C THR A 48 -3.92 -24.57 -1.57
N LEU A 49 -3.31 -25.69 -1.19
CA LEU A 49 -4.02 -26.86 -0.70
C LEU A 49 -4.62 -26.63 0.70
N PRO A 50 -5.68 -27.38 1.06
CA PRO A 50 -6.34 -27.25 2.34
C PRO A 50 -5.44 -27.80 3.45
N VAL A 51 -5.29 -27.01 4.51
CA VAL A 51 -4.57 -27.43 5.71
C VAL A 51 -5.61 -27.82 6.76
N ALA A 52 -5.43 -28.97 7.41
CA ALA A 52 -6.32 -29.42 8.47
C ALA A 52 -6.33 -28.40 9.63
N PRO A 53 -7.53 -28.02 10.13
CA PRO A 53 -7.64 -27.04 11.22
C PRO A 53 -6.92 -27.57 12.46
N GLY A 54 -5.88 -26.86 12.92
CA GLY A 54 -5.08 -27.24 14.08
C GLY A 54 -3.68 -27.80 13.79
N SER A 55 -3.34 -28.07 12.53
CA SER A 55 -1.98 -28.47 12.16
C SER A 55 -1.05 -27.26 11.99
N LYS A 56 0.20 -27.35 12.48
CA LYS A 56 1.23 -26.29 12.34
C LYS A 56 1.86 -26.23 10.94
N ASN A 57 1.37 -27.04 9.99
CA ASN A 57 1.96 -27.19 8.67
C ASN A 57 1.65 -25.98 7.79
N LYS A 58 2.66 -25.50 7.05
CA LYS A 58 2.48 -24.39 6.11
C LYS A 58 1.68 -24.87 4.89
N PRO A 59 0.72 -24.06 4.38
CA PRO A 59 -0.04 -24.44 3.19
C PRO A 59 0.87 -24.51 1.96
N VAL A 60 0.78 -25.63 1.24
CA VAL A 60 1.53 -25.86 0.00
C VAL A 60 0.91 -25.05 -1.12
N VAL A 61 1.74 -24.26 -1.81
CA VAL A 61 1.33 -23.38 -2.91
C VAL A 61 1.37 -24.14 -4.22
N LEU A 62 0.29 -24.03 -5.00
CA LEU A 62 0.20 -24.64 -6.32
C LEU A 62 1.11 -23.90 -7.31
N ASN A 63 1.86 -24.66 -8.11
CA ASN A 63 2.71 -24.10 -9.17
C ASN A 63 1.90 -23.97 -10.46
N THR A 64 1.97 -22.80 -11.10
CA THR A 64 1.22 -22.47 -12.33
C THR A 64 1.53 -23.40 -13.51
N LYS A 65 2.77 -23.92 -13.61
CA LYS A 65 3.23 -24.75 -14.73
C LYS A 65 2.89 -26.23 -14.59
N LYS A 66 2.44 -26.67 -13.42
CA LYS A 66 2.18 -28.09 -13.12
C LYS A 66 0.72 -28.44 -13.42
N PRO A 67 0.44 -29.67 -13.88
CA PRO A 67 -0.93 -30.13 -14.08
C PRO A 67 -1.65 -30.26 -12.73
N LEU A 68 -2.96 -30.04 -12.71
CA LEU A 68 -3.76 -30.20 -11.48
C LEU A 68 -3.65 -31.62 -10.92
N LYS A 69 -3.55 -32.62 -11.78
CA LYS A 69 -3.44 -34.04 -11.41
C LYS A 69 -2.30 -34.36 -10.44
N GLU A 70 -1.22 -33.58 -10.45
CA GLU A 70 -0.11 -33.77 -9.51
C GLU A 70 -0.48 -33.43 -8.05
N TYR A 71 -1.54 -32.64 -7.87
CA TYR A 71 -1.95 -32.12 -6.56
C TYR A 71 -3.26 -32.73 -6.04
N PHE A 72 -4.02 -33.41 -6.89
CA PHE A 72 -5.31 -34.00 -6.55
C PHE A 72 -5.25 -35.52 -6.66
N ASP A 73 -5.03 -36.18 -5.53
CA ASP A 73 -5.45 -37.56 -5.35
C ASP A 73 -6.97 -37.58 -5.09
N GLU A 74 -7.66 -38.66 -5.47
CA GLU A 74 -9.11 -38.78 -5.67
C GLU A 74 -10.05 -38.24 -4.55
N ASN A 75 -9.52 -37.84 -3.39
CA ASN A 75 -10.27 -37.41 -2.20
C ASN A 75 -10.03 -35.97 -1.69
N THR A 76 -9.32 -35.08 -2.39
CA THR A 76 -9.12 -33.69 -1.92
C THR A 76 -9.89 -32.65 -2.74
N ARG A 77 -10.97 -32.10 -2.18
CA ARG A 77 -11.88 -31.17 -2.87
C ARG A 77 -11.98 -29.79 -2.22
N PHE A 78 -10.90 -29.14 -1.81
CA PHE A 78 -11.01 -27.76 -1.28
C PHE A 78 -9.71 -26.98 -1.47
N ILE A 79 -9.71 -25.90 -2.25
CA ILE A 79 -8.55 -25.00 -2.36
C ILE A 79 -8.82 -23.75 -1.51
N PRO A 80 -8.20 -23.56 -0.33
CA PRO A 80 -8.17 -22.26 0.32
C PRO A 80 -7.26 -21.29 -0.45
N ASN A 81 -7.77 -20.09 -0.69
CA ASN A 81 -7.05 -18.98 -1.32
C ASN A 81 -6.30 -18.11 -0.28
N PRO A 82 -4.96 -18.12 -0.23
CA PRO A 82 -4.19 -17.16 0.56
C PRO A 82 -4.00 -15.86 -0.20
N LEU A 83 -4.90 -14.91 0.02
CA LEU A 83 -4.53 -13.50 -0.08
C LEU A 83 -3.65 -13.12 1.10
N LEU A 84 -2.33 -13.30 0.97
CA LEU A 84 -1.38 -12.63 1.85
C LEU A 84 -0.14 -12.19 1.07
N LEU A 85 -0.16 -10.92 0.67
CA LEU A 85 1.02 -10.16 0.30
C LEU A 85 1.80 -9.90 1.61
N ARG A 86 2.81 -10.73 1.91
CA ARG A 86 3.89 -10.36 2.83
C ARG A 86 5.16 -10.31 2.01
N VAL A 87 5.55 -9.10 1.61
CA VAL A 87 6.93 -8.85 1.20
C VAL A 87 7.74 -8.89 2.49
N SER A 88 8.50 -9.97 2.68
CA SER A 88 9.57 -10.03 3.66
C SER A 88 10.84 -9.91 2.84
N CYS A 89 11.50 -8.75 2.86
CA CYS A 89 12.86 -8.61 2.37
C CYS A 89 13.81 -8.86 3.54
N PRO A 90 14.54 -9.98 3.58
CA PRO A 90 15.68 -10.12 4.46
C PRO A 90 16.89 -9.55 3.71
N THR A 91 17.38 -8.38 4.13
CA THR A 91 18.79 -7.93 4.07
C THR A 91 18.82 -6.42 4.19
N LEU A 92 18.93 -5.94 5.43
CA LEU A 92 19.40 -4.58 5.70
C LEU A 92 20.87 -4.73 6.12
N ASN A 93 21.78 -4.65 5.16
CA ASN A 93 23.19 -4.40 5.45
C ASN A 93 23.41 -2.89 5.44
N LEU A 94 23.99 -2.43 6.55
CA LEU A 94 24.46 -1.09 6.88
C LEU A 94 25.46 -0.63 5.80
N PRO A 95 25.09 0.29 4.88
CA PRO A 95 25.47 1.70 5.04
C PRO A 95 24.54 2.69 4.27
N CYS A 96 23.22 2.56 4.38
CA CYS A 96 22.27 3.42 3.63
C CYS A 96 21.69 4.61 4.43
N LEU A 97 22.34 5.07 5.49
CA LEU A 97 21.82 6.15 6.35
C LEU A 97 21.91 7.57 5.75
N LEU A 98 22.45 7.74 4.55
CA LEU A 98 22.63 9.07 3.93
C LEU A 98 21.68 9.37 2.75
N LEU A 99 20.77 8.45 2.39
CA LEU A 99 19.80 8.65 1.30
C LEU A 99 18.33 8.44 1.72
N LEU A 100 18.06 8.33 3.02
CA LEU A 100 16.73 7.98 3.54
C LEU A 100 15.58 8.96 3.19
N PRO A 101 15.77 10.29 3.00
CA PRO A 101 14.62 11.16 2.71
C PRO A 101 14.00 10.93 1.32
N CYS A 102 14.79 10.46 0.34
CA CYS A 102 14.33 10.32 -1.04
C CYS A 102 13.76 8.94 -1.38
N LEU A 103 14.13 7.89 -0.64
CA LEU A 103 13.75 6.50 -0.95
C LEU A 103 12.62 5.92 -0.08
N GLN A 104 12.10 6.68 0.89
CA GLN A 104 10.99 6.23 1.76
C GLN A 104 9.62 6.77 1.36
N LEU A 105 9.55 7.83 0.54
CA LEU A 105 8.30 8.30 -0.07
C LEU A 105 7.59 7.28 -0.99
N PRO A 106 8.24 6.26 -1.60
CA PRO A 106 7.52 5.22 -2.34
C PRO A 106 6.74 4.25 -1.44
N TRP A 107 7.13 4.06 -0.17
CA TRP A 107 6.50 3.07 0.71
C TRP A 107 5.15 3.54 1.28
N LEU A 108 4.95 4.85 1.40
CA LEU A 108 3.65 5.45 1.74
C LEU A 108 2.63 5.37 0.59
N TRP A 109 3.09 5.17 -0.66
CA TRP A 109 2.25 5.17 -1.85
C TRP A 109 2.15 3.83 -2.61
N THR A 110 2.95 2.82 -2.26
CA THR A 110 2.89 1.50 -2.92
C THR A 110 1.99 0.51 -2.20
N ARG A 111 0.71 0.86 -2.03
CA ARG A 111 -0.34 -0.17 -2.11
C ARG A 111 -1.03 -0.05 -3.47
N PRO A 112 -1.21 -1.14 -4.22
CA PRO A 112 -1.89 -1.07 -5.50
C PRO A 112 -3.27 -0.44 -5.28
N CYS A 113 -3.51 0.70 -5.91
CA CYS A 113 -4.87 1.24 -6.06
C CYS A 113 -5.71 0.12 -6.67
N ASP A 114 -6.80 -0.27 -6.00
CA ASP A 114 -7.81 -1.15 -6.58
C ASP A 114 -8.55 -0.34 -7.66
N PRO A 115 -8.37 -0.62 -8.97
CA PRO A 115 -8.98 0.17 -10.03
C PRO A 115 -10.44 -0.21 -10.28
N SER A 116 -11.04 -1.10 -9.47
CA SER A 116 -12.32 -1.76 -9.78
C SER A 116 -13.50 -1.41 -8.86
N GLY A 117 -13.45 -0.27 -8.18
CA GLY A 117 -14.62 0.29 -7.50
C GLY A 117 -15.40 1.24 -8.42
N PRO A 118 -16.73 1.09 -8.62
CA PRO A 118 -17.54 2.08 -9.29
C PRO A 118 -17.84 3.21 -8.32
N ASP A 119 -16.81 3.91 -7.84
CA ASP A 119 -16.90 5.24 -7.25
C ASP A 119 -15.57 5.59 -6.59
N LEU A 120 -14.95 6.68 -7.04
CA LEU A 120 -13.92 7.41 -6.29
C LEU A 120 -14.45 7.98 -4.96
N ARG A 121 -15.74 7.76 -4.64
CA ARG A 121 -16.48 8.37 -3.53
C ARG A 121 -16.40 7.64 -2.19
N TYR A 122 -15.55 6.63 -2.00
CA TYR A 122 -15.37 6.04 -0.66
C TYR A 122 -13.91 5.62 -0.42
N VAL A 123 -13.08 6.57 -0.02
CA VAL A 123 -11.79 6.27 0.63
C VAL A 123 -12.10 5.94 2.08
N GLN A 124 -12.10 4.66 2.43
CA GLN A 124 -12.28 4.19 3.81
C GLN A 124 -11.26 4.87 4.75
N PRO A 125 -11.65 5.25 5.98
CA PRO A 125 -10.70 5.75 6.97
C PRO A 125 -9.61 4.70 7.22
N ARG A 126 -8.34 5.09 7.01
CA ARG A 126 -7.20 4.21 7.27
C ARG A 126 -6.92 4.17 8.77
N ASN A 127 -7.08 3.00 9.37
CA ASN A 127 -6.52 2.72 10.69
C ASN A 127 -5.01 2.54 10.52
N PHE A 128 -4.23 3.49 11.04
CA PHE A 128 -2.78 3.36 11.12
C PHE A 128 -2.41 2.23 12.09
N THR A 129 -1.46 1.39 11.71
CA THR A 129 -0.95 0.37 12.64
C THR A 129 0.01 1.01 13.63
N SER A 130 0.06 0.51 14.86
CA SER A 130 1.01 0.98 15.89
C SER A 130 2.46 0.94 15.39
N SER A 131 2.82 -0.05 14.57
CA SER A 131 4.13 -0.14 13.93
C SER A 131 4.45 1.01 12.98
N GLN A 132 3.44 1.55 12.26
CA GLN A 132 3.62 2.70 11.38
C GLN A 132 3.88 3.96 12.20
N CYS A 133 3.09 4.19 13.25
CA CYS A 133 3.29 5.35 14.12
C CYS A 133 4.68 5.36 14.77
N VAL A 134 5.17 4.20 15.22
CA VAL A 134 6.53 4.08 15.79
C VAL A 134 7.61 4.39 14.75
N GLN A 135 7.44 3.90 13.52
CA GLN A 135 8.39 4.17 12.44
C GLN A 135 8.46 5.66 12.10
N GLU A 136 7.31 6.34 11.95
CA GLU A 136 7.26 7.78 11.71
C GLU A 136 7.88 8.58 12.87
N LEU A 137 7.61 8.17 14.12
CA LEU A 137 8.20 8.82 15.30
C LEU A 137 9.73 8.72 15.31
N CYS A 138 10.29 7.54 15.01
CA CYS A 138 11.74 7.37 14.93
C CYS A 138 12.34 8.29 13.86
N LEU A 139 11.74 8.34 12.67
CA LEU A 139 12.22 9.21 11.59
C LEU A 139 12.23 10.70 11.99
N LEU A 140 11.18 11.16 12.68
CA LEU A 140 11.10 12.54 13.16
C LEU A 140 12.17 12.86 14.21
N LEU A 141 12.42 11.94 15.15
CA LEU A 141 13.43 12.12 16.19
C LEU A 141 14.85 12.14 15.60
N ASP A 142 15.14 11.23 14.66
CA ASP A 142 16.45 11.15 14.01
C ASP A 142 16.72 12.39 13.14
N LEU A 143 15.74 12.82 12.35
CA LEU A 143 15.87 14.03 11.52
C LEU A 143 16.02 15.29 12.39
N GLY A 144 15.23 15.41 13.46
CA GLY A 144 15.32 16.53 14.40
C GLY A 144 16.69 16.60 15.09
N ALA A 145 17.20 15.46 15.55
CA ALA A 145 18.54 15.37 16.15
C ALA A 145 19.64 15.71 15.13
N TYR A 146 19.51 15.25 13.88
CA TYR A 146 20.44 15.56 12.79
C TYR A 146 20.51 17.06 12.53
N ILE A 147 19.38 17.74 12.34
CA ILE A 147 19.35 19.20 12.13
C ILE A 147 19.95 19.93 13.34
N ALA A 148 19.55 19.55 14.56
CA ALA A 148 20.04 20.16 15.78
C ALA A 148 21.56 20.02 15.94
N TYR A 149 22.14 18.88 15.53
CA TYR A 149 23.58 18.66 15.55
C TYR A 149 24.31 19.69 14.67
N TYR A 150 23.89 19.90 13.42
CA TYR A 150 24.55 20.85 12.52
C TYR A 150 24.39 22.30 12.96
N VAL A 151 23.20 22.67 13.45
CA VAL A 151 22.93 24.05 13.90
C VAL A 151 23.74 24.40 15.16
N ASN A 152 23.94 23.45 16.07
CA ASN A 152 24.69 23.67 17.31
C ASN A 152 26.16 23.23 17.24
N HIS A 153 26.64 22.79 16.07
CA HIS A 153 28.02 22.34 15.93
C HIS A 153 29.01 23.51 16.17
N PRO A 154 30.10 23.33 16.94
CA PRO A 154 31.06 24.41 17.22
C PRO A 154 31.69 25.05 15.98
N SER A 155 31.75 24.31 14.87
CA SER A 155 32.22 24.80 13.56
C SER A 155 31.08 25.23 12.63
N TYR A 156 29.90 25.55 13.16
CA TYR A 156 28.80 26.07 12.36
C TYR A 156 29.22 27.39 11.70
N THR A 157 29.04 27.46 10.38
CA THR A 157 29.29 28.66 9.60
C THR A 157 27.95 29.16 9.08
N PRO A 158 27.49 30.35 9.52
CA PRO A 158 26.21 30.87 9.07
C PRO A 158 26.26 31.24 7.59
N VAL A 159 25.12 31.12 6.93
CA VAL A 159 24.93 31.65 5.58
C VAL A 159 24.89 33.19 5.61
N SER A 160 25.08 33.84 4.47
CA SER A 160 24.99 35.30 4.39
C SER A 160 23.60 35.82 4.83
N ASP A 161 23.56 37.01 5.42
CA ASP A 161 22.32 37.64 5.90
C ASP A 161 21.24 37.74 4.82
N LEU A 162 21.64 38.02 3.58
CA LEU A 162 20.72 38.10 2.45
C LEU A 162 20.10 36.72 2.14
N GLN A 163 20.93 35.69 2.09
CA GLN A 163 20.48 34.31 1.84
C GLN A 163 19.56 33.81 2.96
N MET A 164 19.90 34.11 4.22
CA MET A 164 19.06 33.77 5.37
C MET A 164 17.69 34.45 5.27
N LYS A 165 17.66 35.76 4.97
CA LYS A 165 16.40 36.53 4.84
C LYS A 165 15.53 36.04 3.69
N ILE A 166 16.13 35.74 2.54
CA ILE A 166 15.40 35.19 1.39
C ILE A 166 14.85 33.80 1.73
N GLY A 167 15.67 32.91 2.28
CA GLY A 167 15.26 31.57 2.68
C GLY A 167 14.13 31.59 3.73
N PHE A 168 14.27 32.44 4.75
CA PHE A 168 13.25 32.61 5.78
C PHE A 168 11.94 33.17 5.23
N GLY A 169 12.01 34.21 4.39
CA GLY A 169 10.82 34.78 3.74
C GLY A 169 10.10 33.78 2.83
N PHE A 170 10.86 33.01 2.06
CA PHE A 170 10.32 31.93 1.21
C PHE A 170 9.70 30.80 2.04
N GLY A 171 10.36 30.39 3.13
CA GLY A 171 9.84 29.38 4.06
C GLY A 171 8.51 29.80 4.71
N LEU A 172 8.37 31.05 5.13
CA LEU A 172 7.10 31.57 5.67
C LEU A 172 5.97 31.51 4.64
N VAL A 173 6.23 31.91 3.39
CA VAL A 173 5.24 31.83 2.31
C VAL A 173 4.82 30.38 2.06
N CYS A 174 5.77 29.43 2.08
CA CYS A 174 5.47 28.01 1.90
C CYS A 174 4.69 27.43 3.09
N GLN A 175 5.01 27.83 4.32
CA GLN A 175 4.31 27.46 5.54
C GLN A 175 2.85 27.94 5.52
N ASP A 176 2.62 29.20 5.16
CA ASP A 176 1.28 29.80 5.04
C ASP A 176 0.47 29.14 3.92
N ALA A 177 1.10 28.89 2.78
CA ALA A 177 0.48 28.17 1.67
C ALA A 177 0.08 26.74 2.08
N ASN A 178 0.96 26.03 2.79
CA ASN A 178 0.66 24.68 3.31
C ASN A 178 -0.52 24.72 4.29
N PHE A 179 -0.54 25.69 5.21
CA PHE A 179 -1.63 25.85 6.16
C PHE A 179 -2.97 26.16 5.48
N TYR A 180 -2.99 27.10 4.54
CA TYR A 180 -4.19 27.44 3.76
C TYR A 180 -4.77 26.23 3.01
N ARG A 181 -3.89 25.39 2.45
CA ARG A 181 -4.25 24.15 1.76
C ARG A 181 -4.87 23.12 2.68
N HIS A 182 -4.33 22.97 3.89
CA HIS A 182 -4.92 22.10 4.90
C HIS A 182 -6.31 22.57 5.34
N ILE A 183 -6.52 23.89 5.50
CA ILE A 183 -7.86 24.44 5.76
C ILE A 183 -8.82 24.09 4.62
N LEU A 184 -8.40 24.30 3.38
CA LEU A 184 -9.22 23.99 2.21
C LEU A 184 -9.63 22.51 2.20
N LEU A 185 -8.67 21.58 2.30
CA LEU A 185 -8.97 20.15 2.33
C LEU A 185 -9.79 19.70 3.54
N LYS A 186 -9.63 20.35 4.70
CA LYS A 186 -10.48 20.09 5.87
C LYS A 186 -11.92 20.48 5.58
N ASN A 187 -12.15 21.62 4.94
CA ASN A 187 -13.49 22.10 4.60
C ASN A 187 -14.20 21.25 3.52
N LEU A 188 -13.44 20.48 2.73
CA LEU A 188 -14.01 19.50 1.78
C LEU A 188 -14.52 18.21 2.47
N ARG A 189 -14.18 17.99 3.75
CA ARG A 189 -14.59 16.79 4.50
C ARG A 189 -15.79 17.12 5.37
N ASP A 190 -16.84 16.31 5.27
CA ASP A 190 -17.98 16.41 6.18
C ASP A 190 -17.56 16.03 7.61
N PRO A 191 -17.90 16.83 8.63
CA PRO A 191 -17.54 16.56 10.01
C PRO A 191 -18.16 15.26 10.57
N ASN A 192 -19.24 14.75 9.97
CA ASN A 192 -19.88 13.51 10.38
C ASN A 192 -19.20 12.26 9.78
N GLY A 193 -18.13 12.44 8.99
CA GLY A 193 -17.41 11.34 8.32
C GLY A 193 -18.19 10.66 7.19
N SER A 194 -19.42 11.09 6.93
CA SER A 194 -20.25 10.66 5.82
C SER A 194 -19.95 11.53 4.60
N GLY A 195 -18.93 11.15 3.82
CA GLY A 195 -18.59 11.91 2.63
C GLY A 195 -17.54 11.21 1.78
N GLY A 196 -17.78 11.20 0.47
CA GLY A 196 -16.81 10.71 -0.50
C GLY A 196 -15.69 11.69 -0.80
N TYR A 197 -14.68 11.22 -1.52
CA TYR A 197 -13.59 12.08 -1.98
C TYR A 197 -14.15 13.18 -2.89
N GLN A 198 -13.94 14.43 -2.50
CA GLN A 198 -14.29 15.60 -3.28
C GLN A 198 -13.02 16.18 -3.91
N ILE A 199 -13.12 16.59 -5.18
CA ILE A 199 -11.98 17.15 -5.91
C ILE A 199 -11.76 18.59 -5.42
N PRO A 200 -10.60 18.90 -4.80
CA PRO A 200 -10.31 20.24 -4.33
C PRO A 200 -10.12 21.20 -5.52
N ARG A 201 -10.69 22.41 -5.41
CA ARG A 201 -10.55 23.49 -6.39
C ARG A 201 -10.09 24.77 -5.70
N GLY A 202 -9.37 25.62 -6.43
CA GLY A 202 -8.89 26.90 -5.92
C GLY A 202 -7.41 26.86 -5.52
N PHE A 203 -6.78 28.04 -5.59
CA PHE A 203 -5.35 28.23 -5.32
C PHE A 203 -4.47 27.26 -6.14
N LEU A 204 -3.37 26.74 -5.57
CA LEU A 204 -2.46 25.83 -6.23
C LEU A 204 -3.12 24.53 -6.77
N PHE A 205 -4.35 24.17 -6.36
CA PHE A 205 -5.06 23.01 -6.92
C PHE A 205 -5.48 23.21 -8.37
N ASN A 206 -5.51 24.44 -8.86
CA ASN A 206 -5.78 24.74 -10.27
C ASN A 206 -4.58 24.43 -11.19
N ILE A 207 -3.39 24.27 -10.62
CA ILE A 207 -2.13 24.12 -11.37
C ILE A 207 -1.48 22.76 -11.08
N VAL A 208 -1.57 22.28 -9.83
CA VAL A 208 -0.90 21.04 -9.39
C VAL A 208 -1.88 20.12 -8.67
N THR A 209 -1.86 18.84 -9.05
CA THR A 209 -2.75 17.80 -8.50
C THR A 209 -2.59 17.61 -6.99
N CYS A 210 -1.35 17.64 -6.48
CA CYS A 210 -1.09 17.48 -5.06
C CYS A 210 -0.22 18.58 -4.48
N ALA A 211 -0.72 19.80 -4.55
CA ALA A 211 0.02 20.93 -4.03
C ALA A 211 0.14 21.06 -2.49
N ASN A 212 -0.27 20.06 -1.69
CA ASN A 212 0.14 20.00 -0.28
C ASN A 212 1.59 19.57 -0.20
N TYR A 213 1.92 18.48 -0.90
CA TYR A 213 3.31 18.03 -1.01
C TYR A 213 4.17 19.07 -1.73
N THR A 214 3.62 19.80 -2.70
CA THR A 214 4.37 20.89 -3.33
C THR A 214 4.75 21.96 -2.32
N THR A 215 3.84 22.40 -1.44
CA THR A 215 4.18 23.41 -0.43
C THR A 215 5.11 22.88 0.65
N GLU A 216 5.01 21.61 1.01
CA GLU A 216 5.92 20.97 1.98
C GLU A 216 7.34 20.77 1.45
N ILE A 217 7.52 20.53 0.15
CA ILE A 217 8.87 20.36 -0.45
C ILE A 217 9.66 21.67 -0.44
N TYR A 218 8.97 22.80 -0.52
CA TYR A 218 9.58 24.13 -0.58
C TYR A 218 9.63 24.85 0.78
N GLN A 219 9.10 24.22 1.84
CA GLN A 219 9.20 24.68 3.22
C GLN A 219 10.56 24.30 3.82
#